data_AF-A0A7R9MVS3-F1
#
_entry.id   AF-A0A7R9MVS3-F1
#
_cell.length_a   1.000
_cell.length_b   1.000
_cell.length_c   1.000
_cell.angle_alpha   90.00
_cell.angle_beta   90.00
_cell.angle_gamma   90.00
#
_symmetry.space_group_name_H-M   'P 1'
#
loop_
_entity.id
_entity.type
_entity.pdbx_description
1 polymer ?
#
loop_
_entity_poly.entity_id
_entity_poly.type
_entity_poly.pdbx_seq_one_letter_code
_entity_poly.pdbx_strand_id
1 'polypeptide(L)'
;MTDSTGFNIRALPEALQNHLIKDYFSNEGLEYNLIRVPIGGSDFSTHAYTYDDNHTDDFDLTHFSLTDDDRNYKIPYMKMASKVSPYKVKYFGSPWAAPAWMKNNSELIHGGYIKGQPG
;
A
#
# COMPACT_ATOMS: atom_id res chain seq x y z
N MET A 1 -4.52 2.41 -4.44
CA MET A 1 -3.61 3.35 -3.76
C MET A 1 -2.22 2.73 -3.72
N THR A 2 -1.47 2.82 -4.83
CA THR A 2 -0.05 2.44 -4.85
C THR A 2 0.79 3.59 -4.29
N ASP A 3 2.07 3.34 -3.98
CA ASP A 3 2.98 4.39 -3.51
C ASP A 3 3.12 5.49 -4.57
N SER A 4 3.25 5.10 -5.84
CA SER A 4 3.25 6.04 -6.97
C SER A 4 2.00 6.92 -7.00
N THR A 5 0.80 6.38 -6.74
CA THR A 5 -0.42 7.21 -6.69
C THR A 5 -0.29 8.29 -5.62
N GLY A 6 0.05 7.92 -4.39
CA GLY A 6 0.12 8.89 -3.31
C GLY A 6 1.31 9.86 -3.45
N PHE A 7 2.44 9.42 -4.00
CA PHE A 7 3.56 10.30 -4.35
C PHE A 7 3.13 11.39 -5.36
N ASN A 8 2.43 11.00 -6.43
CA ASN A 8 1.95 11.95 -7.45
C ASN A 8 0.88 12.90 -6.91
N ILE A 9 -0.05 12.42 -6.07
CA ILE A 9 -1.02 13.30 -5.42
C ILE A 9 -0.29 14.32 -4.54
N ARG A 10 0.68 13.88 -3.72
CA ARG A 10 1.43 14.79 -2.84
C ARG A 10 2.20 15.88 -3.58
N ALA A 11 2.64 15.62 -4.81
CA ALA A 11 3.33 16.59 -5.64
C ALA A 11 2.42 17.74 -6.12
N LEU A 12 1.10 17.62 -6.01
CA LEU A 12 0.15 18.66 -6.37
C LEU A 12 -0.01 19.70 -5.25
N PRO A 13 -0.37 20.95 -5.57
CA PRO A 13 -0.90 21.90 -4.58
C PRO A 13 -2.09 21.32 -3.80
N GLU A 14 -2.22 21.66 -2.52
CA GLU A 14 -3.23 21.08 -1.62
C GLU A 14 -4.66 21.20 -2.15
N ALA A 15 -5.02 22.33 -2.76
CA ALA A 15 -6.32 22.52 -3.38
C ALA A 15 -6.60 21.50 -4.49
N LEU A 16 -5.59 21.17 -5.30
CA LEU A 16 -5.71 20.17 -6.37
C LEU A 16 -5.71 18.74 -5.83
N GLN A 17 -5.02 18.46 -4.73
CA GLN A 17 -5.14 17.17 -4.03
C GLN A 17 -6.58 16.92 -3.58
N ASN A 18 -7.19 17.92 -2.94
CA ASN A 18 -8.58 17.84 -2.49
C ASN A 18 -9.56 17.69 -3.66
N HIS A 19 -9.36 18.45 -4.74
CA HIS A 19 -10.18 18.35 -5.95
C HIS A 19 -10.11 16.94 -6.56
N LEU A 20 -8.89 16.42 -6.76
CA LEU A 20 -8.68 15.08 -7.33
C LEU A 20 -9.34 13.98 -6.49
N ILE A 21 -9.25 14.06 -5.16
CA ILE A 21 -9.90 13.07 -4.28
C ILE A 21 -11.44 13.19 -4.37
N LYS A 22 -11.98 14.41 -4.44
CA LYS A 22 -13.42 14.61 -4.62
C LYS A 22 -13.91 14.09 -5.96
N ASP A 23 -13.19 14.32 -7.05
CA ASP A 23 -13.54 13.87 -8.39
C ASP A 23 -13.73 12.34 -8.45
N TYR A 24 -12.91 11.58 -7.71
CA TYR A 24 -13.05 10.13 -7.67
C TYR A 24 -14.08 9.63 -6.66
N PHE A 25 -14.11 10.19 -5.45
CA PHE A 25 -14.79 9.54 -4.31
C PHE A 25 -16.06 10.24 -3.85
N SER A 26 -16.22 11.54 -4.09
CA SER A 26 -17.36 12.31 -3.56
C SER A 26 -18.61 12.19 -4.43
N ASN A 27 -19.73 12.68 -3.90
CA ASN A 27 -21.00 12.82 -4.62
C ASN A 27 -21.00 13.91 -5.71
N GLU A 28 -19.96 14.75 -5.74
CA GLU A 28 -19.71 15.71 -6.83
C GLU A 28 -18.94 15.05 -7.99
N GLY A 29 -18.50 13.79 -7.84
CA GLY A 29 -17.63 13.07 -8.76
C GLY A 29 -18.14 11.67 -9.14
N LEU A 30 -17.22 10.70 -9.24
CA LEU A 30 -17.49 9.34 -9.70
C LEU A 30 -17.98 8.36 -8.61
N GLU A 31 -18.04 8.81 -7.36
CA GLU A 31 -18.53 8.04 -6.21
C GLU A 31 -17.86 6.65 -6.04
N TYR A 32 -16.58 6.53 -6.36
CA TYR A 32 -15.84 5.28 -6.15
C TYR A 32 -15.94 4.82 -4.69
N ASN A 33 -16.15 3.53 -4.48
CA ASN A 33 -16.32 2.93 -3.16
C ASN A 33 -15.43 1.72 -2.91
N LEU A 34 -14.41 1.50 -3.75
CA LEU A 34 -13.42 0.43 -3.59
C LEU A 34 -12.00 0.97 -3.83
N ILE A 35 -11.09 0.69 -2.90
CA ILE A 35 -9.67 0.99 -3.03
C ILE A 35 -8.86 -0.30 -2.86
N ARG A 36 -8.11 -0.68 -3.91
CA ARG A 36 -7.06 -1.71 -3.80
C ARG A 36 -5.78 -1.11 -3.21
N VAL A 37 -5.18 -1.80 -2.25
CA VAL A 37 -3.99 -1.36 -1.51
C VAL A 37 -2.92 -2.45 -1.57
N PRO A 38 -1.73 -2.18 -2.15
CA PRO A 38 -0.59 -3.07 -2.00
C PRO A 38 -0.19 -3.18 -0.53
N ILE A 39 -0.01 -4.42 -0.06
CA ILE A 39 0.58 -4.70 1.26
C ILE A 39 2.10 -4.75 1.05
N GLY A 40 2.82 -3.78 1.60
CA GLY A 40 4.21 -3.52 1.28
C GLY A 40 4.39 -2.77 -0.05
N GLY A 41 5.59 -2.92 -0.63
CA GLY A 41 5.93 -2.35 -1.93
C GLY A 41 5.34 -3.13 -3.11
N SER A 42 5.26 -2.48 -4.26
CA SER A 42 4.86 -3.05 -5.54
C SER A 42 5.82 -2.61 -6.63
N ASP A 43 5.58 -3.01 -7.88
CA ASP A 43 6.26 -2.45 -9.05
C ASP A 43 6.01 -0.93 -9.21
N PHE A 44 4.93 -0.40 -8.63
CA PHE A 44 4.62 1.03 -8.53
C PHE A 44 5.14 1.68 -7.24
N SER A 45 6.27 1.19 -6.72
CA SER A 45 7.01 1.76 -5.59
C SER A 45 8.42 2.15 -6.03
N THR A 46 9.03 3.15 -5.38
CA THR A 46 10.39 3.61 -5.74
C THR A 46 11.50 2.64 -5.32
N HIS A 47 11.17 1.69 -4.47
CA HIS A 47 12.04 0.64 -3.96
C HIS A 47 11.22 -0.59 -3.58
N ALA A 48 11.86 -1.76 -3.55
CA ALA A 48 11.24 -2.99 -3.05
C ALA A 48 11.33 -3.01 -1.52
N TYR A 49 10.22 -3.29 -0.84
CA TYR A 49 10.16 -3.41 0.61
C TYR A 49 8.98 -4.27 1.05
N THR A 50 9.10 -4.80 2.26
CA THR A 50 8.03 -5.39 3.05
C THR A 50 7.92 -4.68 4.40
N TYR A 51 7.08 -5.17 5.29
CA TYR A 51 6.92 -4.60 6.63
C TYR A 51 7.85 -5.23 7.66
N ASP A 52 8.63 -6.24 7.29
CA ASP A 52 9.50 -7.00 8.20
C ASP A 52 10.80 -7.40 7.50
N ASP A 53 11.48 -6.39 6.95
CA ASP A 53 12.78 -6.54 6.31
C ASP A 53 13.92 -6.36 7.32
N ASN A 54 15.10 -6.92 7.01
CA ASN A 54 16.35 -6.85 7.79
C ASN A 54 16.40 -7.66 9.10
N HIS A 55 15.36 -8.44 9.40
CA HIS A 55 15.31 -9.35 10.54
C HIS A 55 15.03 -10.76 10.03
N THR A 56 16.02 -11.65 10.12
CA THR A 56 15.85 -13.05 9.71
C THR A 56 15.18 -13.84 10.83
N ASP A 57 14.27 -14.75 10.47
CA ASP A 57 13.57 -15.64 11.41
C ASP A 57 12.71 -14.90 12.46
N ASP A 58 12.21 -13.69 12.14
CA ASP A 58 11.26 -12.94 12.98
C ASP A 58 9.82 -13.48 12.82
N PHE A 59 9.64 -14.76 13.14
CA PHE A 59 8.34 -15.42 13.05
C PHE A 59 7.29 -14.83 14.00
N ASP A 60 7.73 -14.16 15.06
CA ASP A 60 6.87 -13.45 16.01
C ASP A 60 6.52 -12.01 15.54
N LEU A 61 7.05 -11.57 14.39
CA LEU A 61 6.81 -10.25 13.78
C LEU A 61 7.11 -9.08 14.73
N THR A 62 8.14 -9.22 15.56
CA THR A 62 8.52 -8.23 16.56
C THR A 62 9.04 -6.91 15.97
N HIS A 63 9.53 -6.94 14.73
CA HIS A 63 10.03 -5.78 13.99
C HIS A 63 9.06 -5.30 12.89
N PHE A 64 7.87 -5.88 12.81
CA PHE A 64 6.86 -5.46 11.85
C PHE A 64 6.55 -3.97 11.99
N SER A 65 6.72 -3.23 10.90
CA SER A 65 6.43 -1.81 10.85
C SER A 65 5.98 -1.39 9.47
N LEU A 66 4.95 -0.54 9.43
CA LEU A 66 4.62 0.20 8.21
C LEU A 66 5.80 1.08 7.81
N THR A 67 5.91 1.43 6.54
CA THR A 67 6.96 2.33 6.06
C THR A 67 6.46 3.76 5.97
N ASP A 68 7.37 4.67 5.65
CA ASP A 68 7.02 6.06 5.37
C ASP A 68 6.10 6.20 4.16
N ASP A 69 6.15 5.27 3.20
CA ASP A 69 5.22 5.26 2.07
C ASP A 69 3.77 5.06 2.51
N ASP A 70 3.52 4.17 3.48
CA ASP A 70 2.16 3.99 4.01
C ASP A 70 1.72 5.21 4.82
N ARG A 71 2.60 5.71 5.71
CA ARG A 71 2.29 6.81 6.63
C ARG A 71 2.10 8.15 5.92
N ASN A 72 2.90 8.42 4.90
CA ASN A 72 2.93 9.71 4.23
C ASN A 72 2.11 9.74 2.93
N TYR A 73 1.84 8.59 2.31
CA TYR A 73 1.13 8.52 1.04
C TYR A 73 -0.18 7.73 1.15
N LYS A 74 -0.13 6.42 1.37
CA LYS A 74 -1.34 5.57 1.26
C LYS A 74 -2.41 5.95 2.29
N ILE A 75 -2.06 5.97 3.57
CA ILE A 75 -3.03 6.15 4.67
C ILE A 75 -3.70 7.52 4.62
N PRO A 76 -2.97 8.66 4.47
CA PRO A 76 -3.61 9.97 4.40
C PRO A 76 -4.65 10.08 3.28
N TYR A 77 -4.30 9.64 2.05
CA TYR A 77 -5.23 9.76 0.92
C TYR A 77 -6.41 8.79 0.99
N MET A 78 -6.24 7.59 1.56
CA MET A 78 -7.37 6.70 1.85
C MET A 78 -8.34 7.28 2.88
N LYS A 79 -7.81 7.94 3.92
CA LYS A 79 -8.64 8.66 4.91
C LYS A 79 -9.38 9.83 4.27
N MET A 80 -8.73 10.61 3.40
CA MET A 80 -9.38 11.68 2.64
C MET A 80 -10.51 11.14 1.76
N ALA A 81 -10.26 10.07 1.00
CA ALA A 81 -11.27 9.40 0.18
C ALA A 81 -12.48 8.94 1.00
N SER A 82 -12.25 8.31 2.16
CA SER A 82 -13.34 7.88 3.06
C SER A 82 -14.15 9.05 3.62
N LYS A 83 -13.50 10.19 3.87
CA LYS A 83 -14.16 11.37 4.44
C LYS A 83 -15.10 12.05 3.45
N VAL A 84 -14.74 12.07 2.17
CA VAL A 84 -15.55 12.74 1.13
C VAL A 84 -16.57 11.81 0.48
N SER A 85 -16.43 10.49 0.64
CA SER A 85 -17.30 9.55 -0.05
C SER A 85 -18.70 9.49 0.58
N PRO A 86 -19.77 9.48 -0.24
CA PRO A 86 -21.13 9.27 0.25
C PRO A 86 -21.38 7.82 0.67
N TYR A 87 -20.52 6.88 0.24
CA TYR A 87 -20.63 5.46 0.56
C TYR A 87 -19.46 4.98 1.42
N LYS A 88 -19.67 3.86 2.12
CA LYS A 88 -18.58 3.19 2.83
C LYS A 88 -17.54 2.66 1.83
N VAL A 89 -16.36 3.27 1.82
CA VAL A 89 -15.21 2.79 1.04
C VAL A 89 -14.77 1.42 1.53
N LYS A 90 -14.74 0.45 0.62
CA LYS A 90 -14.19 -0.90 0.83
C LYS A 90 -12.71 -0.90 0.48
N TYR A 91 -11.93 -1.68 1.23
CA TYR A 91 -10.49 -1.81 1.03
C TYR A 91 -10.15 -3.26 0.67
N PHE A 92 -9.33 -3.44 -0.36
CA PHE A 92 -8.82 -4.75 -0.78
C PHE A 92 -7.30 -4.73 -0.71
N GLY A 93 -6.73 -5.45 0.26
CA GLY A 93 -5.30 -5.61 0.43
C GLY A 93 -4.77 -6.77 -0.41
N SER A 94 -3.64 -6.58 -1.10
CA SER A 94 -2.95 -7.65 -1.82
C SER A 94 -1.43 -7.49 -1.74
N PRO A 95 -0.69 -8.49 -1.23
CA PRO A 95 0.76 -8.44 -1.18
C PRO A 95 1.39 -8.72 -2.55
N TRP A 96 2.59 -8.19 -2.78
CA TRP A 96 3.43 -8.52 -3.95
C TRP A 96 4.49 -9.55 -3.63
N ALA A 97 5.07 -9.49 -2.43
CA ALA A 97 6.08 -10.41 -1.95
C ALA A 97 6.00 -10.54 -0.42
N ALA A 98 6.40 -11.70 0.09
CA ALA A 98 6.74 -11.87 1.50
C ALA A 98 8.17 -11.35 1.77
N PRO A 99 8.55 -11.12 3.05
CA PRO A 99 9.92 -10.79 3.42
C PRO A 99 10.92 -11.75 2.80
N ALA A 100 12.09 -11.23 2.38
CA ALA A 100 13.08 -12.01 1.66
C ALA A 100 13.51 -13.27 2.44
N TRP A 101 13.64 -13.15 3.76
CA TRP A 101 14.04 -14.26 4.64
C TRP A 101 13.01 -15.41 4.67
N MET A 102 11.74 -15.16 4.33
CA MET A 102 10.70 -16.20 4.23
C MET A 102 10.71 -16.94 2.89
N LYS A 103 11.49 -16.48 1.90
CA LYS A 103 11.47 -17.00 0.52
C LYS A 103 12.70 -17.86 0.23
N ASN A 104 12.53 -18.89 -0.61
CA ASN A 104 13.60 -19.83 -0.96
C ASN A 104 14.79 -19.19 -1.69
N ASN A 105 14.57 -18.10 -2.42
CA ASN A 105 15.61 -17.36 -3.15
C ASN A 105 16.21 -16.21 -2.35
N SER A 106 15.71 -15.91 -1.14
CA SER A 106 16.16 -14.77 -0.32
C SER A 106 16.09 -13.41 -1.03
N GLU A 107 15.16 -13.24 -1.97
CA GLU A 107 14.98 -12.00 -2.73
C GLU A 107 13.54 -11.48 -2.60
N LEU A 108 13.34 -10.17 -2.59
CA LEU A 108 12.00 -9.57 -2.68
C LEU A 108 11.46 -9.64 -4.11
N ILE A 109 12.34 -9.45 -5.09
CA ILE A 109 12.04 -9.46 -6.52
C ILE A 109 12.32 -10.84 -7.15
N HIS A 110 12.05 -10.99 -8.45
CA HIS A 110 12.30 -12.21 -9.24
C HIS A 110 11.52 -13.47 -8.84
N GLY A 111 10.38 -13.32 -8.15
CA GLY A 111 9.53 -14.45 -7.78
C GLY A 111 10.09 -15.24 -6.60
N GLY A 112 10.02 -16.57 -6.67
CA GLY A 112 10.35 -17.47 -5.56
C GLY A 112 9.10 -17.95 -4.79
N TYR A 113 9.30 -18.94 -3.92
CA TYR A 113 8.23 -19.55 -3.13
C TYR A 113 8.54 -19.39 -1.64
N ILE A 114 7.49 -19.41 -0.81
CA ILE A 114 7.63 -19.46 0.64
C ILE A 114 8.36 -20.74 1.03
N LYS A 115 9.30 -20.65 1.97
CA LYS A 115 10.01 -21.79 2.52
C LYS A 115 9.05 -22.75 3.22
N GLY A 116 9.37 -24.04 3.16
CA GLY A 116 8.57 -25.10 3.78
C GLY A 116 7.45 -25.61 2.86
N GLN A 117 6.52 -26.37 3.45
CA GLN A 117 5.33 -26.83 2.76
C GLN A 117 4.09 -26.23 3.44
N PRO A 118 3.13 -25.67 2.69
CA PRO A 118 1.80 -25.48 3.23
C PRO A 118 1.27 -26.86 3.61
N GLY A 119 0.83 -27.00 4.86
CA GLY A 119 0.44 -28.29 5.46
C GLY A 119 -0.65 -29.05 4.71
#